data_AF-A0A485AEP9-F1
#
_entry.id   AF-A0A485AEP9-F1
#
_cell.length_a   1.000
_cell.length_b   1.000
_cell.length_c   1.000
_cell.angle_alpha   90.00
_cell.angle_beta   90.00
_cell.angle_gamma   90.00
#
_symmetry.space_group_name_H-M   'P 1'
#
loop_
_entity.id
_entity.type
_entity.pdbx_description
1 polymer ?
#
loop_
_entity_poly.entity_id
_entity_poly.type
_entity_poly.pdbx_seq_one_letter_code
_entity_poly.pdbx_strand_id
1 'polypeptide(L)'
;MSEGYHSLTLTQSDERWHCRVIVAPERCYEPKPLKEAKKLWGACVQLYTLRSEKNWGIGDFGDLKAMLPEVAKRGGAFIGLNPIHALYPANPESASPYSPSSRRWMNVIYIDVNAVEDFAKSDEAQAWWKLPATQKKLKAAREVAQVGLHGGY
;
A
#
# COMPACT_ATOMS: atom_id res chain seq x y z
N MET A 1 -26.46 -16.71 18.43
CA MET A 1 -26.39 -15.64 17.40
C MET A 1 -25.20 -15.93 16.51
N SER A 2 -25.29 -15.67 15.21
CA SER A 2 -24.13 -15.78 14.32
C SER A 2 -23.13 -14.66 14.60
N GLU A 3 -21.86 -14.86 14.24
CA GLU A 3 -20.85 -13.79 14.22
C GLU A 3 -21.32 -12.63 13.34
N GLY A 4 -21.01 -11.40 13.74
CA GLY A 4 -21.37 -10.20 12.99
C GLY A 4 -21.89 -9.06 13.85
N TYR A 5 -22.46 -8.07 13.17
CA TYR A 5 -23.01 -6.85 13.77
C TYR A 5 -24.53 -6.93 13.81
N HIS A 6 -25.08 -6.97 15.02
CA HIS A 6 -26.52 -7.05 15.27
C HIS A 6 -27.03 -5.77 15.93
N SER A 7 -28.34 -5.55 15.86
CA SER A 7 -29.00 -4.43 16.52
C SER A 7 -29.95 -4.97 17.58
N LEU A 8 -29.72 -4.59 18.84
CA LEU A 8 -30.65 -4.77 19.93
C LEU A 8 -31.47 -3.49 20.06
N THR A 9 -32.79 -3.61 19.98
CA THR A 9 -33.71 -2.51 20.26
C THR A 9 -34.57 -2.88 21.45
N LEU A 10 -34.54 -2.05 22.49
CA LEU A 10 -35.45 -2.13 23.63
C LEU A 10 -36.56 -1.10 23.42
N THR A 11 -37.80 -1.50 23.66
CA THR A 11 -38.98 -0.62 23.55
C THR A 11 -39.75 -0.68 24.85
N GLN A 12 -40.02 0.47 25.47
CA GLN A 12 -40.87 0.59 26.65
C GLN A 12 -41.77 1.81 26.48
N SER A 13 -43.09 1.61 26.50
CA SER A 13 -44.05 2.66 26.13
C SER A 13 -43.70 3.27 24.76
N ASP A 14 -43.53 4.59 24.67
CA ASP A 14 -43.13 5.29 23.45
C ASP A 14 -41.60 5.45 23.30
N GLU A 15 -40.82 4.97 24.26
CA GLU A 15 -39.35 5.08 24.23
C GLU A 15 -38.69 3.88 23.55
N ARG A 16 -37.63 4.15 22.79
CA ARG A 16 -36.79 3.15 22.13
C ARG A 16 -35.31 3.42 22.37
N TRP A 17 -34.59 2.37 22.71
CA TRP A 17 -33.13 2.41 22.85
C TRP A 17 -32.48 1.42 21.89
N HIS A 18 -31.39 1.85 21.26
CA HIS A 18 -30.64 1.02 20.32
C HIS A 18 -29.25 0.73 20.88
N CYS A 19 -28.84 -0.53 20.78
CA CYS A 19 -27.51 -0.99 21.13
C CYS A 19 -26.97 -1.89 20.02
N ARG A 20 -25.73 -1.67 19.58
CA ARG A 20 -25.06 -2.57 18.65
C ARG A 20 -24.49 -3.75 19.43
N VAL A 21 -24.93 -4.95 19.10
CA VAL A 21 -24.38 -6.19 19.66
C VAL A 21 -23.39 -6.77 18.65
N ILE A 22 -22.14 -6.95 19.06
CA ILE A 22 -21.08 -7.47 18.21
C ILE A 22 -20.74 -8.88 18.70
N VAL A 23 -20.94 -9.87 17.84
CA VAL A 23 -20.57 -11.27 18.12
C VAL A 23 -19.31 -11.57 17.31
N ALA A 24 -18.20 -11.85 17.98
CA ALA A 24 -16.90 -12.09 17.36
C ALA A 24 -16.44 -13.55 17.58
N PRO A 25 -15.66 -14.13 16.65
CA PRO A 25 -15.03 -15.44 16.86
C PRO A 25 -14.03 -15.38 18.02
N GLU A 26 -13.79 -16.51 18.67
CA GLU A 26 -12.79 -16.64 19.74
C GLU A 26 -11.35 -16.48 19.20
N ARG A 27 -11.11 -16.85 17.94
CA ARG A 27 -9.78 -16.81 17.31
C ARG A 27 -9.83 -16.06 15.98
N CYS A 28 -8.75 -15.34 15.69
CA CYS A 28 -8.51 -14.76 14.38
C CYS A 28 -8.35 -15.84 13.30
N TYR A 29 -8.48 -15.44 12.03
CA TYR A 29 -8.21 -16.32 10.91
C TYR A 29 -6.76 -16.81 10.91
N GLU A 30 -6.59 -18.10 10.68
CA GLU A 30 -5.31 -18.75 10.44
C GLU A 30 -5.36 -19.51 9.10
N PRO A 31 -4.42 -19.26 8.17
CA PRO A 31 -4.36 -20.00 6.91
C PRO A 31 -4.02 -21.48 7.13
N LYS A 32 -4.57 -22.35 6.28
CA LYS A 32 -4.44 -23.82 6.37
C LYS A 32 -2.99 -24.31 6.61
N PRO A 33 -1.94 -23.80 5.93
CA PRO A 33 -0.57 -24.21 6.19
C PRO A 33 -0.11 -24.01 7.64
N LEU A 34 -0.54 -22.93 8.31
CA LEU A 34 -0.20 -22.70 9.71
C LEU A 34 -0.94 -23.67 10.64
N LYS A 35 -2.20 -24.00 10.32
CA LYS A 35 -2.97 -25.03 11.04
C LYS A 35 -2.35 -26.42 10.89
N GLU A 36 -1.73 -26.69 9.74
CA GLU A 36 -0.95 -27.89 9.46
C GLU A 36 0.49 -27.83 10.01
N ALA A 37 0.80 -26.85 10.86
CA ALA A 37 2.12 -26.61 11.45
C ALA A 37 3.28 -26.46 10.44
N LYS A 38 2.99 -26.09 9.19
CA LYS A 38 4.01 -25.82 8.17
C LYS A 38 4.78 -24.55 8.52
N LYS A 39 6.09 -24.56 8.23
CA LYS A 39 6.94 -23.38 8.35
C LYS A 39 6.88 -22.59 7.05
N LEU A 40 6.52 -21.32 7.15
CA LEU A 40 6.44 -20.39 6.02
C LEU A 40 7.51 -19.32 6.18
N TRP A 41 8.00 -18.80 5.07
CA TRP A 41 8.86 -17.62 5.04
C TRP A 41 8.31 -16.60 4.04
N GLY A 42 8.72 -15.35 4.15
CA GLY A 42 8.36 -14.28 3.24
C GLY A 42 9.39 -13.16 3.28
N ALA A 43 9.30 -12.23 2.35
CA ALA A 43 10.17 -11.05 2.32
C ALA A 43 9.50 -9.89 3.06
N CYS A 44 10.20 -9.23 3.98
CA CYS A 44 9.74 -7.97 4.57
C CYS A 44 10.50 -6.83 3.91
N VAL A 45 9.78 -5.94 3.21
CA VAL A 45 10.38 -4.84 2.45
C VAL A 45 9.83 -3.49 2.89
N GLN A 46 10.69 -2.50 2.81
CA GLN A 46 10.27 -1.10 2.76
C GLN A 46 9.94 -0.81 1.29
N LEU A 47 8.66 -0.73 0.93
CA LEU A 47 8.22 -0.64 -0.47
C LEU A 47 8.93 0.48 -1.22
N TYR A 48 9.05 1.65 -0.59
CA TYR A 48 9.73 2.81 -1.16
C TYR A 48 11.19 2.55 -1.53
N THR A 49 11.87 1.56 -0.94
CA THR A 49 13.28 1.26 -1.24
C THR A 49 13.47 0.34 -2.44
N LEU A 50 12.41 -0.22 -3.01
CA LEU A 50 12.56 -1.09 -4.19
C LEU A 50 13.09 -0.29 -5.38
N ARG A 51 14.00 -0.92 -6.12
CA ARG A 51 14.57 -0.37 -7.35
C ARG A 51 14.22 -1.30 -8.50
N SER A 52 13.77 -0.73 -9.60
CA SER A 52 13.54 -1.47 -10.84
C SER A 52 13.88 -0.61 -12.05
N GLU A 53 13.89 -1.26 -13.21
CA GLU A 53 14.07 -0.59 -14.48
C GLU A 53 12.87 0.31 -14.87
N LYS A 54 11.72 0.20 -14.19
CA LYS A 54 10.46 0.83 -14.63
C LYS A 54 9.96 1.94 -13.69
N ASN A 55 10.30 1.87 -12.41
CA ASN A 55 9.78 2.81 -11.42
C ASN A 55 10.34 4.24 -11.57
N TRP A 56 9.69 5.21 -10.96
CA TRP A 56 10.03 6.63 -11.11
C TRP A 56 11.02 7.14 -10.05
N GLY A 57 11.88 6.26 -9.53
CA GLY A 57 12.89 6.60 -8.51
C GLY A 57 12.48 6.27 -7.08
N ILE A 58 11.30 5.69 -6.90
CA ILE A 58 10.79 5.13 -5.65
C ILE A 58 10.13 3.79 -5.97
N GLY A 59 10.21 2.82 -5.05
CA GLY A 59 9.50 1.57 -5.23
C GLY A 59 7.98 1.75 -5.17
N ASP A 60 7.26 1.15 -6.11
CA ASP A 60 5.81 1.35 -6.32
C ASP A 60 5.01 0.03 -6.39
N PHE A 61 3.69 0.09 -6.64
CA PHE A 61 2.85 -1.11 -6.77
C PHE A 61 3.17 -1.97 -7.99
N GLY A 62 3.78 -1.40 -9.04
CA GLY A 62 4.30 -2.14 -10.19
C GLY A 62 5.48 -3.01 -9.78
N ASP A 63 6.39 -2.48 -8.96
CA ASP A 63 7.50 -3.23 -8.39
C ASP A 63 7.03 -4.35 -7.46
N LEU A 64 6.06 -4.07 -6.59
CA LEU A 64 5.46 -5.08 -5.72
C LEU A 64 4.84 -6.22 -6.56
N LYS A 65 4.12 -5.87 -7.62
CA LYS A 65 3.52 -6.85 -8.54
C LYS A 65 4.59 -7.70 -9.24
N ALA A 66 5.73 -7.11 -9.60
CA ALA A 66 6.86 -7.83 -10.19
C ALA A 66 7.60 -8.73 -9.19
N MET A 67 7.70 -8.31 -7.92
CA MET A 67 8.40 -9.04 -6.86
C MET A 67 7.62 -10.28 -6.39
N LEU A 68 6.29 -10.19 -6.31
CA LEU A 68 5.41 -11.28 -5.87
C LEU A 68 5.70 -12.65 -6.53
N PRO A 69 5.71 -12.78 -7.87
CA PRO A 69 5.98 -14.06 -8.51
C PRO A 69 7.41 -14.55 -8.27
N GLU A 70 8.38 -13.65 -8.11
CA GLU A 70 9.77 -14.04 -7.83
C GLU A 70 9.96 -14.62 -6.43
N VAL A 71 9.27 -14.05 -5.44
CA VAL A 71 9.22 -14.62 -4.08
C VAL A 71 8.49 -15.96 -4.08
N ALA A 72 7.33 -16.04 -4.76
CA ALA A 72 6.54 -17.26 -4.84
C ALA A 72 7.28 -18.42 -5.52
N LYS A 73 8.00 -18.16 -6.63
CA LYS A 73 8.84 -19.17 -7.32
C LYS A 73 9.91 -19.79 -6.42
N ARG A 74 10.34 -19.07 -5.37
CA ARG A 74 11.34 -19.53 -4.40
C ARG A 74 10.70 -20.16 -3.14
N GLY A 75 9.38 -20.34 -3.14
CA GLY A 75 8.63 -20.92 -2.02
C GLY A 75 8.26 -19.92 -0.92
N GLY A 76 8.43 -18.61 -1.15
CA GLY A 76 7.99 -17.58 -0.23
C GLY A 76 6.46 -17.45 -0.24
N ALA A 77 5.88 -17.31 0.95
CA ALA A 77 4.43 -17.31 1.16
C ALA A 77 3.82 -15.90 1.24
N PHE A 78 4.62 -14.87 1.49
CA PHE A 78 4.14 -13.49 1.62
C PHE A 78 5.23 -12.45 1.31
N ILE A 79 4.79 -11.23 1.05
CA ILE A 79 5.61 -10.01 1.12
C ILE A 79 4.99 -9.10 2.17
N GLY A 80 5.74 -8.80 3.23
CA GLY A 80 5.38 -7.83 4.27
C GLY A 80 5.84 -6.44 3.85
N LEU A 81 5.00 -5.43 4.13
CA LEU A 81 5.23 -4.05 3.73
C LEU A 81 5.33 -3.14 4.96
N ASN A 82 5.98 -2.00 4.79
CA ASN A 82 5.78 -0.84 5.65
C ASN A 82 4.35 -0.30 5.52
N PRO A 83 3.89 0.55 6.46
CA PRO A 83 2.60 1.21 6.32
C PRO A 83 2.49 1.98 4.99
N ILE A 84 1.42 1.72 4.25
CA ILE A 84 1.12 2.36 2.95
C ILE A 84 -0.01 3.39 3.07
N HIS A 85 -0.19 3.94 4.27
CA HIS A 85 -1.23 4.91 4.60
C HIS A 85 -1.02 6.24 3.89
N ALA A 86 -2.11 6.94 3.58
CA ALA A 86 -2.07 8.26 2.98
C ALA A 86 -1.21 9.22 3.83
N LEU A 87 -0.26 9.88 3.17
CA LEU A 87 0.58 10.92 3.75
C LEU A 87 0.08 12.30 3.27
N TYR A 88 1.00 13.22 3.00
CA TYR A 88 0.71 14.59 2.60
C TYR A 88 1.27 14.85 1.19
N PRO A 89 0.47 14.71 0.11
CA PRO A 89 0.95 15.02 -1.24
C PRO A 89 1.46 16.45 -1.39
N ALA A 90 0.87 17.39 -0.63
CA ALA A 90 1.27 18.80 -0.59
C ALA A 90 2.53 19.07 0.24
N ASN A 91 3.02 18.09 1.00
CA ASN A 91 4.28 18.18 1.76
C ASN A 91 5.01 16.82 1.68
N PRO A 92 5.64 16.51 0.53
CA PRO A 92 6.22 15.20 0.26
C PRO A 92 7.42 14.87 1.18
N GLU A 93 8.05 15.90 1.76
CA GLU A 93 9.10 15.71 2.75
C GLU A 93 8.55 15.06 4.03
N SER A 94 7.29 15.28 4.41
CA SER A 94 6.66 14.55 5.52
C SER A 94 6.37 13.09 5.15
N ALA A 95 7.45 12.30 5.04
CA ALA A 95 7.48 11.00 4.40
C ALA A 95 7.46 9.82 5.38
N SER A 96 7.45 10.06 6.69
CA SER A 96 7.39 8.99 7.69
C SER A 96 6.11 8.16 7.51
N PRO A 97 6.21 6.85 7.19
CA PRO A 97 5.05 5.97 7.06
C PRO A 97 4.23 5.85 8.36
N TYR A 98 4.82 6.25 9.49
CA TYR A 98 4.24 6.14 10.83
C TYR A 98 3.56 7.43 11.31
N SER A 99 3.64 8.51 10.53
CA SER A 99 2.92 9.77 10.80
C SER A 99 1.93 10.10 9.67
N PRO A 100 0.95 9.23 9.38
CA PRO A 100 0.06 9.41 8.23
C PRO A 100 -1.03 10.46 8.47
N SER A 101 -1.51 11.07 7.40
CA SER A 101 -2.70 11.93 7.42
C SER A 101 -3.98 11.11 7.65
N SER A 102 -4.01 9.87 7.17
CA SER A 102 -5.11 8.93 7.40
C SER A 102 -4.67 7.47 7.32
N ARG A 103 -5.09 6.67 8.31
CA ARG A 103 -4.91 5.20 8.29
C ARG A 103 -5.92 4.47 7.39
N ARG A 104 -6.94 5.19 6.88
CA ARG A 104 -8.03 4.61 6.06
C ARG A 104 -7.75 4.69 4.56
N TRP A 105 -6.94 5.66 4.14
CA TRP A 105 -6.60 5.90 2.73
C TRP A 105 -5.16 5.48 2.43
N MET A 106 -4.82 5.34 1.14
CA MET A 106 -3.50 4.86 0.69
C MET A 106 -2.60 6.02 0.22
N ASN A 107 -1.28 5.84 0.32
CA ASN A 107 -0.31 6.79 -0.20
C ASN A 107 -0.26 6.73 -1.74
N VAL A 108 -0.59 7.85 -2.39
CA VAL A 108 -0.61 7.97 -3.84
C VAL A 108 0.78 7.88 -4.49
N ILE A 109 1.86 8.07 -3.71
CA ILE A 109 3.24 7.98 -4.24
C ILE A 109 3.59 6.58 -4.76
N TYR A 110 2.87 5.54 -4.31
CA TYR A 110 3.08 4.16 -4.74
C TYR A 110 2.34 3.80 -6.03
N ILE A 111 1.64 4.74 -6.67
CA ILE A 111 1.00 4.49 -7.96
C ILE A 111 2.08 4.27 -9.03
N ASP A 112 2.01 3.11 -9.69
CA ASP A 112 2.76 2.88 -10.93
C ASP A 112 2.08 3.65 -12.06
N VAL A 113 2.59 4.83 -12.37
CA VAL A 113 2.04 5.70 -13.43
C VAL A 113 2.15 5.03 -14.81
N ASN A 114 3.10 4.11 -15.01
CA ASN A 114 3.22 3.37 -16.27
C ASN A 114 2.03 2.42 -16.49
N ALA A 115 1.31 2.04 -15.43
CA ALA A 115 0.11 1.23 -15.50
C ALA A 115 -1.19 2.04 -15.65
N VAL A 116 -1.11 3.39 -15.63
CA VAL A 116 -2.27 4.27 -15.82
C VAL A 116 -2.52 4.46 -17.31
N GLU A 117 -3.60 3.87 -17.81
CA GLU A 117 -3.93 3.87 -19.25
C GLU A 117 -4.08 5.30 -19.81
N ASP A 118 -4.69 6.21 -19.07
CA ASP A 118 -4.86 7.61 -19.50
C ASP A 118 -3.53 8.37 -19.63
N PHE A 119 -2.51 8.01 -18.85
CA PHE A 119 -1.17 8.58 -19.01
C PHE A 119 -0.57 8.18 -20.37
N ALA A 120 -0.77 6.93 -20.79
CA ALA A 120 -0.31 6.44 -22.09
C ALA A 120 -1.09 7.07 -23.27
N LYS A 121 -2.38 7.38 -23.06
CA LYS A 121 -3.27 7.93 -24.10
C LYS A 121 -3.24 9.46 -24.21
N SER A 122 -2.70 10.17 -23.21
CA SER A 122 -2.64 11.63 -23.23
C SER A 122 -1.49 12.12 -24.11
N ASP A 123 -1.82 12.76 -25.23
CA ASP A 123 -0.82 13.38 -26.11
C ASP A 123 0.05 14.40 -25.37
N GLU A 124 -0.54 15.19 -24.48
CA GLU A 124 0.16 16.16 -23.64
C GLU A 124 1.15 15.47 -22.69
N ALA A 125 0.71 14.43 -21.98
CA ALA A 125 1.56 13.69 -21.05
C ALA A 125 2.71 12.98 -21.79
N GLN A 126 2.44 12.41 -22.97
CA GLN A 126 3.45 11.76 -23.80
C GLN A 126 4.46 12.75 -24.39
N ALA A 127 4.02 13.96 -24.78
CA ALA A 127 4.91 15.02 -25.20
C ALA A 127 5.83 15.46 -24.04
N TRP A 128 5.27 15.68 -22.85
CA TRP A 128 6.02 16.02 -21.64
C TRP A 128 7.02 14.92 -21.25
N TRP A 129 6.61 13.65 -21.33
CA TRP A 129 7.45 12.51 -20.98
C TRP A 129 8.69 12.41 -21.88
N LYS A 130 8.56 12.72 -23.18
CA LYS A 130 9.66 12.66 -24.15
C LYS A 130 10.65 13.82 -24.04
N LEU A 131 10.35 14.86 -23.26
CA LEU A 131 11.25 16.01 -23.10
C LEU A 131 12.58 15.56 -22.47
N PRO A 132 13.74 16.01 -23.00
CA PRO A 132 15.05 15.69 -22.42
C PRO A 132 15.16 16.12 -20.95
N ALA A 133 14.53 17.24 -20.58
CA ALA A 133 14.51 17.72 -19.20
C ALA A 133 13.78 16.76 -18.25
N THR A 134 12.64 16.19 -18.69
CA THR A 134 11.88 15.20 -17.92
C THR A 134 12.68 13.92 -17.74
N GLN A 135 13.22 13.38 -18.83
CA GLN A 135 14.06 12.17 -18.79
C GLN A 135 15.31 12.34 -17.93
N LYS A 136 15.95 13.52 -17.97
CA LYS A 136 17.10 13.84 -17.11
C LYS A 136 16.72 13.84 -15.63
N LYS A 137 15.57 14.45 -15.26
CA LYS A 137 15.08 14.46 -13.87
C LYS A 137 14.74 13.06 -13.38
N LEU A 138 14.05 12.27 -14.20
CA LEU A 138 13.72 10.88 -13.89
C LEU A 138 14.99 10.05 -13.66
N LYS A 139 15.97 10.15 -14.56
CA LYS A 139 17.25 9.45 -14.42
C LYS A 139 17.95 9.83 -13.11
N ALA A 140 18.04 11.12 -12.81
CA ALA A 140 18.63 11.60 -11.57
C ALA A 140 17.91 11.02 -10.34
N ALA A 141 16.58 11.06 -10.30
CA ALA A 141 15.78 10.52 -9.19
C ALA A 141 15.99 9.01 -8.97
N ARG A 142 16.25 8.25 -10.04
CA ARG A 142 16.50 6.80 -9.98
C ARG A 142 17.91 6.44 -9.57
N GLU A 143 18.89 7.31 -9.85
CA GLU A 143 20.30 7.08 -9.54
C GLU A 143 20.67 7.46 -8.10
N VAL A 144 19.87 8.28 -7.41
CA VAL A 144 20.14 8.64 -6.00
C VAL A 144 20.08 7.40 -5.11
N ALA A 145 21.09 7.19 -4.28
CA ALA A 145 21.15 6.07 -3.33
C ALA A 145 19.98 6.10 -2.32
N GLN A 146 19.60 7.29 -1.87
CA GLN A 146 18.44 7.52 -1.01
C GLN A 146 17.27 8.05 -1.83
N VAL A 147 16.07 7.56 -1.55
CA VAL A 147 14.86 8.18 -2.10
C VAL A 147 14.75 9.59 -1.50
N GLY A 148 14.52 10.60 -2.34
CA GLY A 148 14.26 11.98 -1.93
C GLY A 148 12.92 12.11 -1.20
N LEU A 149 12.86 11.56 0.02
CA LEU A 149 11.75 11.57 0.96
C LEU A 149 12.19 12.31 2.25
N HIS A 150 12.99 13.37 2.12
CA HIS A 150 13.71 13.99 3.24
C HIS A 150 12.81 14.88 4.11
N GLY A 151 11.97 14.25 4.91
CA GLY A 151 11.57 14.77 6.23
C GLY A 151 12.25 13.93 7.28
N GLY A 152 13.48 14.29 7.59
CA GLY A 152 14.21 13.80 8.75
C GLY A 152 14.69 15.00 9.56
N TYR A 153 14.14 15.09 10.77
CA TYR A 153 14.72 15.58 12.02
C TYR A 153 15.94 16.53 11.97
#